data_AF-A0A1G6GUJ8-F1
#
_entry.id   AF-A0A1G6GUJ8-F1
#
_cell.length_a   1.000
_cell.length_b   1.000
_cell.length_c   1.000
_cell.angle_alpha   90.00
_cell.angle_beta   90.00
_cell.angle_gamma   90.00
#
_symmetry.space_group_name_H-M   'P 1'
#
loop_
_entity.id
_entity.type
_entity.pdbx_description
1 polymer ?
#
loop_
_entity_poly.entity_id
_entity_poly.type
_entity_poly.pdbx_seq_one_letter_code
_entity_poly.pdbx_strand_id
1 'polypeptide(L)'
;MSEMSEDSNNIEASVIPPLPQPRIVDCTTGGDLGPALQAAKEVIAGGHCLVMPTDTVYGICADAFDAHAVQRLLTAKHRGRDMPPPVLISDDGVMSALAREVPEAAQRLVAVHWPGPLTIICKAQPSLRMDLGETRGTIAIRVPDHDLARDILRRTGPMAVSSANVSGQPSATNVRDAADQLGLDVALYLDGGPTPGPVPSTIVDFTVEPEGRVVREGILTLAVLRETAPGVLGALETEVPAAEPEPTGQSVAAEKSVAAERPVAPADQEPAGTEVPVEETGPATVDGERDAR
;
A
#
# COMPACT_ATOMS: atom_id res chain seq x y z
N MET A 1 54.86 18.89 25.09
CA MET A 1 53.90 18.19 25.96
C MET A 1 52.97 19.26 26.50
N SER A 2 51.76 19.46 26.02
CA SER A 2 50.83 18.51 25.41
C SER A 2 49.94 19.21 24.39
N GLU A 3 49.76 18.57 23.25
CA GLU A 3 48.65 18.83 22.33
C GLU A 3 47.34 18.47 23.04
N MET A 4 46.36 19.37 23.03
CA MET A 4 44.98 19.07 23.39
C MET A 4 44.18 18.95 22.10
N SER A 5 43.67 17.73 21.94
CA SER A 5 42.86 17.16 20.87
C SER A 5 41.76 18.09 20.33
N GLU A 6 41.82 18.30 19.02
CA GLU A 6 40.65 18.48 18.17
C GLU A 6 39.92 17.13 18.10
N ASP A 7 38.69 17.05 18.60
CA ASP A 7 37.75 15.98 18.26
C ASP A 7 36.33 16.56 18.37
N SER A 8 36.04 17.51 17.49
CA SER A 8 34.66 17.95 17.23
C SER A 8 34.04 16.99 16.23
N ASN A 9 33.31 16.01 16.76
CA ASN A 9 32.22 15.24 16.14
C ASN A 9 31.93 15.56 14.67
N ASN A 10 32.60 14.85 13.76
CA ASN A 10 32.13 14.69 12.40
C ASN A 10 31.02 13.61 12.41
N ILE A 11 29.77 14.03 12.60
CA ILE A 11 28.63 13.15 12.29
C ILE A 11 28.66 12.98 10.79
N GLU A 12 29.18 11.85 10.31
CA GLU A 12 29.04 11.46 8.91
C GLU A 12 27.55 11.53 8.55
N ALA A 13 27.21 12.45 7.65
CA ALA A 13 25.93 12.43 6.99
C ALA A 13 25.85 11.09 6.26
N SER A 14 25.17 10.12 6.88
CA SER A 14 24.91 8.80 6.30
C SER A 14 24.29 9.03 4.92
N VAL A 15 25.07 8.76 3.89
CA VAL A 15 24.68 8.99 2.50
C VAL A 15 23.56 8.00 2.20
N ILE A 16 22.33 8.52 2.14
CA ILE A 16 21.15 7.77 1.75
C ILE A 16 21.43 7.14 0.37
N PRO A 17 21.48 5.79 0.25
CA PRO A 17 21.86 5.14 -1.00
C PRO A 17 20.87 5.51 -2.13
N PRO A 18 21.34 5.71 -3.37
CA PRO A 18 20.43 6.01 -4.48
C PRO A 18 19.43 4.86 -4.67
N LEU A 19 18.19 5.20 -5.06
CA LEU A 19 17.18 4.17 -5.34
C LEU A 19 17.58 3.38 -6.60
N PRO A 20 17.49 2.03 -6.57
CA PRO A 20 17.65 1.23 -7.78
C PRO A 20 16.46 1.47 -8.72
N GLN A 21 16.63 1.09 -9.99
CA GLN A 21 15.52 1.12 -10.96
C GLN A 21 14.38 0.20 -10.49
N PRO A 22 13.12 0.69 -10.43
CA PRO A 22 11.99 -0.13 -10.04
C PRO A 22 11.80 -1.31 -10.98
N ARG A 23 11.41 -2.45 -10.41
CA ARG A 23 11.03 -3.63 -11.19
C ARG A 23 9.81 -4.33 -10.59
N ILE A 24 8.99 -4.88 -11.47
CA ILE A 24 7.87 -5.76 -11.10
C ILE A 24 8.33 -7.22 -11.24
N VAL A 25 8.08 -8.05 -10.23
CA VAL A 25 8.37 -9.48 -10.22
C VAL A 25 7.07 -10.26 -10.07
N ASP A 26 6.76 -11.09 -11.06
CA ASP A 26 5.60 -11.99 -11.02
C ASP A 26 5.81 -13.12 -9.99
N CYS A 27 4.90 -13.18 -9.02
CA CYS A 27 4.82 -14.18 -7.97
C CYS A 27 3.48 -14.96 -8.03
N THR A 28 2.69 -14.80 -9.09
CA THR A 28 1.36 -15.42 -9.24
C THR A 28 1.42 -16.86 -9.73
N THR A 29 2.46 -17.20 -10.49
CA THR A 29 2.64 -18.53 -11.04
C THR A 29 3.34 -19.41 -9.99
N GLY A 30 2.88 -20.66 -9.82
CA GLY A 30 3.40 -21.62 -8.83
C GLY A 30 4.83 -22.11 -9.09
N GLY A 31 5.70 -21.25 -9.63
CA GLY A 31 7.13 -21.46 -9.77
C GLY A 31 7.90 -21.22 -8.47
N ASP A 32 9.22 -21.28 -8.57
CA ASP A 32 10.11 -21.03 -7.45
C ASP A 32 10.07 -19.54 -7.04
N LEU A 33 9.52 -19.25 -5.85
CA LEU A 33 9.52 -17.91 -5.26
C LEU A 33 10.89 -17.51 -4.69
N GLY A 34 11.86 -18.42 -4.64
CA GLY A 34 13.21 -18.18 -4.11
C GLY A 34 13.88 -16.89 -4.61
N PRO A 35 13.91 -16.62 -5.93
CA PRO A 35 14.45 -15.37 -6.47
C PRO A 35 13.69 -14.12 -6.00
N ALA A 36 12.36 -14.16 -5.94
CA ALA A 36 11.54 -13.04 -5.48
C ALA A 36 11.77 -12.75 -3.98
N LEU A 37 11.85 -13.80 -3.17
CA LEU A 37 12.15 -13.71 -1.73
C LEU A 37 13.56 -13.19 -1.47
N GLN A 38 14.54 -13.61 -2.28
CA GLN A 38 15.91 -13.11 -2.20
C GLN A 38 16.00 -11.63 -2.60
N ALA A 39 15.31 -11.24 -3.68
CA ALA A 39 15.22 -9.84 -4.09
C ALA A 39 14.57 -8.95 -3.02
N ALA A 40 13.49 -9.43 -2.38
CA ALA A 40 12.84 -8.72 -1.27
C ALA A 40 13.82 -8.50 -0.10
N LYS A 41 14.57 -9.54 0.27
CA LYS A 41 15.58 -9.45 1.33
C LYS A 41 16.67 -8.43 1.01
N GLU A 42 17.19 -8.42 -0.21
CA GLU A 42 18.22 -7.48 -0.65
C GLU A 42 17.73 -6.03 -0.65
N VAL A 43 16.49 -5.80 -1.12
CA VAL A 43 15.87 -4.47 -1.14
C VAL A 43 15.69 -3.92 0.27
N ILE A 44 15.14 -4.72 1.19
CA ILE A 44 14.95 -4.31 2.58
C ILE A 44 16.30 -4.07 3.27
N ALA A 45 17.27 -4.99 3.12
CA ALA A 45 18.60 -4.84 3.69
C ALA A 45 19.38 -3.64 3.12
N GLY A 46 19.04 -3.17 1.91
CA GLY A 46 19.56 -1.95 1.31
C GLY A 46 18.91 -0.65 1.79
N GLY A 47 17.95 -0.71 2.73
CA GLY A 47 17.22 0.46 3.22
C GLY A 47 16.25 1.05 2.18
N HIS A 48 15.75 0.21 1.27
CA HIS A 48 14.81 0.58 0.22
C HIS A 48 13.40 0.01 0.49
N CYS A 49 12.40 0.64 -0.12
CA CYS A 49 11.01 0.19 -0.02
C CYS A 49 10.71 -0.90 -1.07
N LEU A 50 9.85 -1.84 -0.69
CA LEU A 50 9.18 -2.75 -1.62
C LEU A 50 7.66 -2.64 -1.49
N VAL A 51 6.94 -3.06 -2.52
CA VAL A 51 5.50 -3.23 -2.51
C VAL A 51 5.18 -4.72 -2.59
N MET A 52 4.30 -5.21 -1.73
CA MET A 52 3.84 -6.59 -1.72
C MET A 52 2.34 -6.71 -1.42
N PRO A 53 1.67 -7.79 -1.88
CA PRO A 53 0.28 -8.06 -1.54
C PRO A 53 0.11 -8.46 -0.07
N THR A 54 -1.10 -8.28 0.44
CA THR A 54 -1.58 -8.84 1.72
C THR A 54 -2.99 -9.42 1.53
N ASP A 55 -3.55 -10.01 2.57
CA ASP A 55 -4.98 -10.42 2.64
C ASP A 55 -5.97 -9.25 2.60
N THR A 56 -5.49 -8.01 2.64
CA THR A 56 -6.32 -6.79 2.59
C THR A 56 -6.10 -6.01 1.30
N VAL A 57 -5.03 -5.21 1.27
CA VAL A 57 -4.63 -4.35 0.15
C VAL A 57 -3.12 -4.52 -0.07
N TYR A 58 -2.61 -4.03 -1.19
CA TYR A 58 -1.15 -3.94 -1.37
C TYR A 58 -0.54 -2.99 -0.34
N GLY A 59 0.66 -3.32 0.14
CA GLY A 59 1.39 -2.54 1.13
C GLY A 59 2.77 -2.12 0.63
N ILE A 60 3.11 -0.83 0.77
CA ILE A 60 4.49 -0.37 0.71
C ILE A 60 5.16 -0.67 2.06
N CYS A 61 6.31 -1.31 2.01
CA CYS A 61 7.02 -1.85 3.17
C CYS A 61 8.46 -1.36 3.22
N ALA A 62 8.95 -1.13 4.43
CA ALA A 62 10.34 -0.78 4.72
C ALA A 62 10.82 -1.54 5.97
N ASP A 63 12.13 -1.67 6.17
CA ASP A 63 12.67 -2.21 7.43
C ASP A 63 12.19 -1.35 8.61
N ALA A 64 11.53 -1.97 9.60
CA ALA A 64 11.03 -1.25 10.78
C ALA A 64 12.16 -0.73 11.69
N PHE A 65 13.37 -1.29 11.58
CA PHE A 65 14.53 -0.91 12.39
C PHE A 65 15.46 0.11 11.71
N ASP A 66 15.23 0.44 10.44
CA ASP A 66 15.99 1.46 9.71
C ASP A 66 15.17 2.75 9.60
N ALA A 67 15.57 3.76 10.38
CA ALA A 67 14.93 5.08 10.40
C ALA A 67 14.91 5.75 9.01
N HIS A 68 15.94 5.54 8.19
CA HIS A 68 15.99 6.10 6.83
C HIS A 68 15.00 5.37 5.92
N ALA A 69 14.90 4.05 6.01
CA ALA A 69 13.94 3.27 5.23
C ALA A 69 12.49 3.65 5.60
N VAL A 70 12.19 3.80 6.89
CA VAL A 70 10.89 4.30 7.35
C VAL A 70 10.62 5.71 6.82
N GLN A 71 11.60 6.61 6.88
CA GLN A 71 11.44 7.96 6.35
C GLN A 71 11.17 7.96 4.85
N ARG A 72 11.78 7.07 4.06
CA ARG A 72 11.45 6.90 2.63
C ARG A 72 10.01 6.46 2.43
N LEU A 73 9.54 5.49 3.21
CA LEU A 73 8.14 5.04 3.16
C LEU A 73 7.18 6.21 3.43
N LEU A 74 7.45 7.00 4.47
CA LEU A 74 6.63 8.18 4.79
C LEU A 74 6.67 9.23 3.66
N THR A 75 7.84 9.50 3.10
CA THR A 75 8.00 10.42 1.97
C THR A 75 7.24 9.96 0.74
N ALA A 76 7.37 8.69 0.33
CA ALA A 76 6.64 8.10 -0.80
C ALA A 76 5.11 8.18 -0.61
N LYS A 77 4.66 8.18 0.65
CA LYS A 77 3.26 8.30 1.04
C LYS A 77 2.79 9.75 1.20
N HIS A 78 3.67 10.74 1.06
CA HIS A 78 3.42 12.14 1.44
C HIS A 78 2.87 12.29 2.87
N ARG A 79 3.41 11.51 3.81
CA ARG A 79 3.03 11.55 5.23
C ARG A 79 4.11 12.21 6.08
N GLY A 80 3.65 12.99 7.06
CA GLY A 80 4.48 13.44 8.17
C GLY A 80 4.78 12.31 9.16
N ARG A 81 5.67 12.60 10.12
CA ARG A 81 6.06 11.65 11.17
C ARG A 81 4.97 11.46 12.23
N ASP A 82 3.95 12.30 12.23
CA ASP A 82 2.76 12.25 13.10
C ASP A 82 1.78 11.11 12.75
N MET A 83 1.97 10.45 11.59
CA MET A 83 1.21 9.29 11.15
C MET A 83 2.09 8.03 11.10
N PRO A 84 2.49 7.47 12.26
CA PRO A 84 3.39 6.33 12.32
C PRO A 84 2.78 5.10 11.61
N PRO A 85 3.56 4.38 10.78
CA PRO A 85 3.07 3.21 10.08
C PRO A 85 2.92 2.01 11.04
N PRO A 86 1.91 1.14 10.83
CA PRO A 86 1.90 -0.17 11.45
C PRO A 86 3.12 -1.02 11.08
N VAL A 87 3.38 -2.06 11.87
CA VAL A 87 4.44 -3.03 11.65
C VAL A 87 3.82 -4.39 11.34
N LEU A 88 4.23 -5.00 10.22
CA LEU A 88 3.92 -6.39 9.92
C LEU A 88 4.97 -7.32 10.55
N ILE A 89 4.51 -8.47 11.04
CA ILE A 89 5.33 -9.55 11.59
C ILE A 89 4.93 -10.90 10.98
N SER A 90 5.85 -11.86 10.95
CA SER A 90 5.66 -13.16 10.29
C SER A 90 4.65 -14.08 10.99
N ASP A 91 4.59 -13.95 12.31
CA ASP A 91 3.83 -14.78 13.23
C ASP A 91 3.66 -14.04 14.57
N ASP A 92 2.72 -14.51 15.38
CA ASP A 92 2.34 -13.94 16.66
C ASP A 92 3.45 -14.04 17.74
N GLY A 93 4.38 -15.01 17.60
CA GLY A 93 5.51 -15.18 18.51
C GLY A 93 6.45 -13.95 18.58
N VAL A 94 6.46 -13.13 17.53
CA VAL A 94 7.25 -11.87 17.48
C VAL A 94 6.59 -10.76 18.32
N MET A 95 5.29 -10.84 18.61
CA MET A 95 4.54 -9.78 19.29
C MET A 95 5.14 -9.40 20.64
N SER A 96 5.53 -10.38 21.48
CA SER A 96 6.07 -10.11 22.82
C SER A 96 7.42 -9.37 22.80
N ALA A 97 8.16 -9.46 21.69
CA ALA A 97 9.40 -8.71 21.50
C ALA A 97 9.16 -7.24 21.13
N LEU A 98 7.96 -6.89 20.65
CA LEU A 98 7.62 -5.56 20.13
C LEU A 98 6.63 -4.80 21.04
N ALA A 99 5.68 -5.51 21.65
CA ALA A 99 4.64 -4.95 22.51
C ALA A 99 4.74 -5.48 23.94
N ARG A 100 4.28 -4.66 24.90
CA ARG A 100 4.14 -5.00 26.31
C ARG A 100 2.74 -4.69 26.80
N GLU A 101 2.40 -5.24 27.98
CA GLU A 101 1.12 -4.98 28.65
C GLU A 101 -0.09 -5.33 27.77
N VAL A 102 0.03 -6.37 26.95
CA VAL A 102 -1.03 -6.82 26.02
C VAL A 102 -2.21 -7.41 26.83
N PRO A 103 -3.41 -6.80 26.84
CA PRO A 103 -4.53 -7.28 27.63
C PRO A 103 -5.11 -8.61 27.13
N GLU A 104 -5.87 -9.30 27.98
CA GLU A 104 -6.50 -10.58 27.63
C GLU A 104 -7.44 -10.46 26.42
N ALA A 105 -8.16 -9.34 26.29
CA ALA A 105 -9.03 -9.09 25.13
C ALA A 105 -8.23 -9.04 23.81
N ALA A 106 -7.06 -8.38 23.82
CA ALA A 106 -6.16 -8.36 22.67
C ALA A 106 -5.64 -9.78 22.37
N GLN A 107 -5.23 -10.54 23.39
CA GLN A 107 -4.77 -11.93 23.23
C GLN A 107 -5.83 -12.83 22.59
N ARG A 108 -7.09 -12.75 23.03
CA ARG A 108 -8.20 -13.51 22.42
C ARG A 108 -8.42 -13.14 20.97
N LEU A 109 -8.39 -11.84 20.65
CA LEU A 109 -8.60 -11.37 19.29
C LEU A 109 -7.48 -11.81 18.34
N VAL A 110 -6.21 -11.70 18.74
CA VAL A 110 -5.11 -12.16 17.90
C VAL A 110 -5.11 -13.67 17.73
N ALA A 111 -5.47 -14.45 18.76
CA ALA A 111 -5.54 -15.91 18.65
C ALA A 111 -6.58 -16.41 17.63
N VAL A 112 -7.61 -15.60 17.33
CA VAL A 112 -8.67 -15.96 16.38
C VAL A 112 -8.48 -15.28 15.02
N HIS A 113 -8.00 -14.05 14.99
CA HIS A 113 -7.97 -13.22 13.78
C HIS A 113 -6.56 -13.02 13.20
N TRP A 114 -5.52 -13.61 13.81
CA TRP A 114 -4.18 -13.70 13.21
C TRP A 114 -3.84 -15.14 12.80
N PRO A 115 -3.17 -15.33 11.64
CA PRO A 115 -2.95 -14.35 10.56
C PRO A 115 -4.29 -13.79 10.03
N GLY A 116 -4.31 -12.50 9.66
CA GLY A 116 -5.52 -11.91 9.09
C GLY A 116 -5.64 -10.39 9.19
N PRO A 117 -6.85 -9.85 8.93
CA PRO A 117 -7.08 -8.43 8.72
C PRO A 117 -7.30 -7.64 10.02
N LEU A 118 -6.67 -8.07 11.11
CA LEU A 118 -6.67 -7.36 12.40
C LEU A 118 -5.31 -6.69 12.63
N THR A 119 -5.33 -5.41 13.00
CA THR A 119 -4.19 -4.67 13.53
C THR A 119 -4.51 -4.28 14.96
N ILE A 120 -3.59 -4.51 15.89
CA ILE A 120 -3.74 -4.06 17.28
C ILE A 120 -2.74 -2.95 17.59
N ILE A 121 -3.14 -1.95 18.37
CA ILE A 121 -2.24 -0.94 18.93
C ILE A 121 -2.00 -1.27 20.39
N CYS A 122 -0.73 -1.37 20.79
CA CYS A 122 -0.32 -1.68 22.15
C CYS A 122 0.81 -0.75 22.60
N LYS A 123 1.18 -0.79 23.88
CA LYS A 123 2.40 -0.12 24.36
C LYS A 123 3.62 -0.82 23.76
N ALA A 124 4.53 -0.03 23.19
CA ALA A 124 5.77 -0.56 22.65
C ALA A 124 6.72 -1.00 23.78
N GLN A 125 7.55 -2.00 23.48
CA GLN A 125 8.66 -2.36 24.36
C GLN A 125 9.65 -1.19 24.46
N PRO A 126 10.09 -0.77 25.66
CA PRO A 126 10.99 0.38 25.82
C PRO A 126 12.37 0.19 25.18
N SER A 127 12.81 -1.06 25.02
CA SER A 127 14.08 -1.41 24.37
C SER A 127 14.04 -1.31 22.85
N LEU A 128 12.87 -1.04 22.27
CA LEU A 128 12.68 -0.99 20.84
C LEU A 128 13.36 0.27 20.26
N ARG A 129 14.34 0.07 19.38
CA ARG A 129 15.06 1.15 18.70
C ARG A 129 14.43 1.53 17.34
N MET A 130 13.19 1.13 17.10
CA MET A 130 12.48 1.45 15.86
C MET A 130 12.09 2.93 15.84
N ASP A 131 12.57 3.67 14.84
CA ASP A 131 12.10 5.02 14.56
C ASP A 131 10.95 4.97 13.55
N LEU A 132 9.73 4.78 14.05
CA LEU A 132 8.51 4.74 13.25
C LEU A 132 7.84 6.13 13.09
N GLY A 133 8.50 7.20 13.53
CA GLY A 133 7.88 8.52 13.69
C GLY A 133 7.37 8.77 15.12
N GLU A 134 6.39 9.66 15.26
CA GLU A 134 5.83 10.09 16.55
C GLU A 134 4.83 9.07 17.13
N THR A 135 5.34 7.92 17.56
CA THR A 135 4.51 6.81 18.06
C THR A 135 3.90 7.03 19.44
N ARG A 136 4.39 8.02 20.19
CA ARG A 136 4.00 8.28 21.59
C ARG A 136 4.11 7.04 22.50
N GLY A 137 5.11 6.20 22.24
CA GLY A 137 5.38 4.98 23.01
C GLY A 137 4.43 3.81 22.71
N THR A 138 3.74 3.86 21.58
CA THR A 138 2.83 2.81 21.11
C THR A 138 3.36 2.12 19.86
N ILE A 139 2.79 0.97 19.51
CA ILE A 139 3.09 0.27 18.27
C ILE A 139 1.83 -0.41 17.76
N ALA A 140 1.57 -0.28 16.45
CA ALA A 140 0.52 -0.99 15.75
C ALA A 140 1.12 -2.23 15.08
N ILE A 141 0.59 -3.42 15.35
CA ILE A 141 1.15 -4.71 14.90
C ILE A 141 0.09 -5.53 14.16
N ARG A 142 0.50 -6.29 13.15
CA ARG A 142 -0.35 -7.27 12.45
C ARG A 142 0.45 -8.44 11.88
N VAL A 143 -0.12 -9.63 11.92
CA VAL A 143 0.31 -10.79 11.10
C VAL A 143 -0.59 -10.86 9.87
N PRO A 144 -0.10 -10.60 8.64
CA PRO A 144 -0.92 -10.68 7.43
C PRO A 144 -1.21 -12.14 7.04
N ASP A 145 -2.41 -12.45 6.56
CA ASP A 145 -2.79 -13.78 6.05
C ASP A 145 -2.47 -13.94 4.56
N HIS A 146 -1.20 -13.76 4.22
CA HIS A 146 -0.72 -13.93 2.85
C HIS A 146 0.64 -14.63 2.86
N ASP A 147 0.74 -15.79 2.20
CA ASP A 147 1.92 -16.66 2.27
C ASP A 147 3.20 -15.94 1.84
N LEU A 148 3.18 -15.29 0.66
CA LEU A 148 4.31 -14.49 0.17
C LEU A 148 4.74 -13.41 1.19
N ALA A 149 3.80 -12.65 1.76
CA ALA A 149 4.12 -11.60 2.73
C ALA A 149 4.77 -12.18 3.99
N ARG A 150 4.23 -13.30 4.51
CA ARG A 150 4.80 -13.98 5.69
C ARG A 150 6.16 -14.60 5.40
N ASP A 151 6.40 -15.13 4.19
CA ASP A 151 7.70 -15.64 3.78
C ASP A 151 8.76 -14.55 3.67
N ILE A 152 8.39 -13.36 3.19
CA ILE A 152 9.27 -12.19 3.18
C ILE A 152 9.58 -11.79 4.62
N LEU A 153 8.57 -11.62 5.48
CA LEU A 153 8.73 -11.24 6.88
C LEU A 153 9.61 -12.21 7.66
N ARG A 154 9.53 -13.52 7.39
CA ARG A 154 10.45 -14.53 7.98
C ARG A 154 11.91 -14.31 7.60
N ARG A 155 12.19 -13.73 6.43
CA ARG A 155 13.55 -13.53 5.89
C ARG A 155 14.12 -12.15 6.20
N THR A 156 13.26 -11.14 6.28
CA THR A 156 13.64 -9.74 6.51
C THR A 156 13.52 -9.33 7.97
N GLY A 157 12.60 -9.94 8.71
CA GLY A 157 12.14 -9.45 10.00
C GLY A 157 10.96 -8.46 9.87
N PRO A 158 10.53 -7.86 10.99
CA PRO A 158 9.43 -6.90 11.04
C PRO A 158 9.60 -5.73 10.05
N MET A 159 8.52 -5.38 9.35
CA MET A 159 8.53 -4.29 8.38
C MET A 159 7.47 -3.25 8.73
N ALA A 160 7.85 -1.97 8.69
CA ALA A 160 6.91 -0.86 8.68
C ALA A 160 6.09 -0.92 7.38
N VAL A 161 4.78 -0.74 7.47
CA VAL A 161 3.86 -0.85 6.33
C VAL A 161 2.88 0.31 6.25
N SER A 162 2.53 0.71 5.03
CA SER A 162 1.35 1.51 4.74
C SER A 162 0.69 0.95 3.48
N SER A 163 -0.57 1.27 3.22
CA SER A 163 -1.23 0.89 1.97
C SER A 163 -0.46 1.45 0.77
N ALA A 164 -0.37 0.72 -0.34
CA ALA A 164 0.44 1.09 -1.49
C ALA A 164 -0.31 2.07 -2.42
N ASN A 165 -0.50 3.29 -1.95
CA ASN A 165 -1.19 4.37 -2.65
C ASN A 165 -0.61 5.73 -2.24
N VAL A 166 -0.82 6.81 -2.98
CA VAL A 166 -0.54 8.14 -2.44
C VAL A 166 -1.61 8.48 -1.38
N SER A 167 -1.25 9.16 -0.29
CA SER A 167 -2.24 9.48 0.77
C SER A 167 -3.45 10.22 0.18
N GLY A 168 -4.66 9.82 0.57
CA GLY A 168 -5.92 10.33 0.01
C GLY A 168 -6.43 9.58 -1.22
N GLN A 169 -5.60 8.81 -1.92
CA GLN A 169 -6.02 8.00 -3.07
C GLN A 169 -6.55 6.61 -2.66
N PRO A 170 -7.33 5.94 -3.53
CA PRO A 170 -7.77 4.56 -3.30
C PRO A 170 -6.60 3.61 -3.04
N SER A 171 -6.79 2.65 -2.12
CA SER A 171 -5.79 1.63 -1.85
C SER A 171 -5.62 0.71 -3.07
N ALA A 172 -4.37 0.43 -3.45
CA ALA A 172 -4.08 -0.48 -4.55
C ALA A 172 -4.53 -1.91 -4.23
N THR A 173 -5.24 -2.51 -5.19
CA THR A 173 -5.74 -3.90 -5.10
C THR A 173 -4.99 -4.85 -6.05
N ASN A 174 -4.12 -4.30 -6.90
CA ASN A 174 -3.19 -5.06 -7.73
C ASN A 174 -1.86 -4.30 -7.83
N VAL A 175 -0.82 -4.97 -8.32
CA VAL A 175 0.54 -4.40 -8.41
C VAL A 175 0.63 -3.19 -9.34
N ARG A 176 -0.18 -3.14 -10.40
CA ARG A 176 -0.14 -2.08 -11.42
C ARG A 176 -0.66 -0.78 -10.83
N ASP A 177 -1.79 -0.83 -10.13
CA ASP A 177 -2.34 0.33 -9.39
C ASP A 177 -1.30 0.90 -8.41
N ALA A 178 -0.54 0.02 -7.73
CA ALA A 178 0.50 0.44 -6.81
C ALA A 178 1.69 1.08 -7.54
N ALA A 179 2.13 0.51 -8.67
CA ALA A 179 3.22 1.03 -9.48
C ALA A 179 2.86 2.37 -10.14
N ASP A 180 1.63 2.54 -10.60
CA ASP A 180 1.14 3.80 -11.18
C ASP A 180 1.13 4.94 -10.15
N GLN A 181 0.88 4.61 -8.87
CA GLN A 181 0.84 5.59 -7.79
C GLN A 181 2.20 5.90 -7.16
N LEU A 182 3.06 4.88 -6.95
CA LEU A 182 4.31 5.02 -6.20
C LEU A 182 5.55 5.09 -7.09
N GLY A 183 5.44 4.71 -8.37
CA GLY A 183 6.47 4.88 -9.40
C GLY A 183 7.89 4.57 -8.94
N LEU A 184 8.73 5.60 -9.00
CA LEU A 184 10.18 5.53 -8.76
C LEU A 184 10.56 5.49 -7.27
N ASP A 185 9.63 5.70 -6.34
CA ASP A 185 9.93 5.73 -4.90
C ASP A 185 10.12 4.33 -4.29
N VAL A 186 9.82 3.28 -5.05
CA VAL A 186 9.86 1.88 -4.62
C VAL A 186 10.80 1.08 -5.52
N ALA A 187 11.69 0.31 -4.91
CA ALA A 187 12.71 -0.45 -5.62
C ALA A 187 12.19 -1.76 -6.24
N LEU A 188 11.15 -2.35 -5.64
CA LEU A 188 10.63 -3.66 -6.02
C LEU A 188 9.12 -3.73 -5.79
N TYR A 189 8.41 -4.20 -6.80
CA TYR A 189 6.99 -4.48 -6.76
C TYR A 189 6.79 -5.98 -6.96
N LEU A 190 6.20 -6.66 -5.98
CA LEU A 190 5.90 -8.08 -6.06
C LEU A 190 4.46 -8.27 -6.49
N ASP A 191 4.23 -8.88 -7.64
CA ASP A 191 2.90 -9.19 -8.14
C ASP A 191 2.45 -10.55 -7.62
N GLY A 192 1.63 -10.57 -6.55
CA GLY A 192 0.98 -11.80 -6.09
C GLY A 192 -0.49 -11.87 -6.49
N GLY A 193 -0.89 -11.14 -7.53
CA GLY A 193 -2.27 -11.14 -8.02
C GLY A 193 -3.18 -10.16 -7.28
N PRO A 194 -4.48 -10.13 -7.62
CA PRO A 194 -5.42 -9.20 -7.02
C PRO A 194 -5.72 -9.53 -5.55
N THR A 195 -5.89 -8.50 -4.72
CA THR A 195 -6.40 -8.66 -3.35
C THR A 195 -7.93 -8.84 -3.35
N PRO A 196 -8.55 -9.27 -2.24
CA PRO A 196 -10.01 -9.47 -2.17
C PRO A 196 -10.84 -8.20 -2.39
N GLY A 197 -10.25 -7.02 -2.22
CA GLY A 197 -10.90 -5.73 -2.40
C GLY A 197 -10.11 -4.56 -1.81
N PRO A 198 -10.68 -3.35 -1.79
CA PRO A 198 -9.97 -2.13 -1.35
C PRO A 198 -10.05 -1.89 0.17
N VAL A 199 -10.71 -2.78 0.91
CA VAL A 199 -10.98 -2.59 2.35
C VAL A 199 -9.75 -2.98 3.17
N PRO A 200 -9.19 -2.07 3.99
CA PRO A 200 -7.99 -2.36 4.75
C PRO A 200 -8.29 -3.13 6.06
N SER A 201 -7.25 -3.46 6.83
CA SER A 201 -7.40 -4.10 8.14
C SER A 201 -8.19 -3.24 9.13
N THR A 202 -8.86 -3.92 10.04
CA THR A 202 -9.47 -3.28 11.22
C THR A 202 -8.39 -2.97 12.24
N ILE A 203 -8.46 -1.80 12.88
CA ILE A 203 -7.48 -1.36 13.89
C ILE A 203 -8.18 -1.20 15.23
N VAL A 204 -7.68 -1.89 16.25
CA VAL A 204 -8.16 -1.82 17.63
C VAL A 204 -7.05 -1.32 18.54
N ASP A 205 -7.31 -0.26 19.31
CA ASP A 205 -6.38 0.34 20.25
C ASP A 205 -6.60 -0.18 21.67
N PHE A 206 -5.56 -0.78 22.27
CA PHE A 206 -5.54 -1.31 23.64
C PHE A 206 -4.67 -0.48 24.59
N THR A 207 -4.28 0.73 24.20
CA THR A 207 -3.31 1.53 24.96
C THR A 207 -3.91 2.35 26.11
N VAL A 208 -5.24 2.47 26.12
CA VAL A 208 -6.02 3.22 27.14
C VAL A 208 -7.00 2.30 27.86
N GLU A 209 -7.82 1.55 27.12
CA GLU A 209 -8.84 0.66 27.67
C GLU A 209 -8.46 -0.82 27.46
N PRO A 210 -8.52 -1.67 28.50
CA PRO A 210 -8.14 -3.08 28.37
C PRO A 210 -9.08 -3.88 27.47
N GLU A 211 -10.34 -3.46 27.33
CA GLU A 211 -11.31 -4.06 26.39
C GLU A 211 -10.97 -3.75 24.91
N GLY A 212 -10.20 -2.69 24.66
CA GLY A 212 -9.84 -2.21 23.33
C GLY A 212 -10.93 -1.41 22.65
N ARG A 213 -10.52 -0.46 21.81
CA ARG A 213 -11.40 0.42 21.05
C ARG A 213 -11.11 0.36 19.56
N VAL A 214 -12.14 0.15 18.75
CA VAL A 214 -12.00 0.25 17.29
C VAL A 214 -11.69 1.71 16.93
N VAL A 215 -10.51 1.96 16.39
CA VAL A 215 -10.10 3.29 15.88
C VAL A 215 -10.22 3.39 14.37
N ARG A 216 -10.33 2.24 13.69
CA ARG A 216 -10.69 2.15 12.28
C ARG A 216 -11.36 0.82 12.01
N GLU A 217 -12.63 0.84 11.58
CA GLU A 217 -13.30 -0.36 11.07
C GLU A 217 -12.77 -0.70 9.67
N GLY A 218 -12.53 -1.99 9.41
CA GLY A 218 -12.03 -2.49 8.14
C GLY A 218 -12.76 -3.78 7.76
N ILE A 219 -12.04 -4.81 7.32
CA ILE A 219 -12.66 -6.11 6.98
C ILE A 219 -13.42 -6.74 8.17
N LEU A 220 -12.93 -6.57 9.40
CA LEU A 220 -13.59 -7.05 10.61
C LEU A 220 -14.51 -5.94 11.15
N THR A 221 -15.81 -6.21 11.18
CA THR A 221 -16.77 -5.30 11.79
C THR A 221 -16.68 -5.38 13.32
N LEU A 222 -17.16 -4.35 14.01
CA LEU A 222 -17.28 -4.39 15.47
C LEU A 222 -18.10 -5.60 15.97
N ALA A 223 -19.11 -6.02 15.21
CA ALA A 223 -19.93 -7.18 15.54
C ALA A 223 -19.10 -8.47 15.56
N VAL A 224 -18.28 -8.69 14.52
CA VAL A 224 -17.37 -9.85 14.42
C VAL A 224 -16.35 -9.84 15.56
N LEU A 225 -15.75 -8.69 15.88
CA LEU A 225 -14.80 -8.58 16.99
C LEU A 225 -15.43 -8.95 18.34
N ARG A 226 -16.71 -8.59 18.54
CA ARG A 226 -17.45 -8.88 19.78
C ARG A 226 -17.83 -10.33 19.96
N GLU A 227 -17.84 -11.14 18.91
CA GLU A 227 -18.00 -12.60 19.03
C GLU A 227 -16.82 -13.22 19.79
N THR A 228 -15.61 -12.71 19.58
CA THR A 228 -14.37 -13.16 20.24
C THR A 228 -14.09 -12.41 21.56
N ALA A 229 -14.36 -11.10 21.58
CA ALA A 229 -14.13 -10.23 22.73
C ALA A 229 -15.34 -9.30 22.95
N PRO A 230 -16.36 -9.73 23.72
CA PRO A 230 -17.63 -8.99 23.84
C PRO A 230 -17.53 -7.56 24.36
N GLY A 231 -16.47 -7.25 25.12
CA GLY A 231 -16.22 -5.93 25.69
C GLY A 231 -15.69 -4.88 24.72
N VAL A 232 -15.27 -5.25 23.50
CA VAL A 232 -14.65 -4.32 22.55
C VAL A 232 -15.56 -3.11 22.31
N LEU A 233 -14.96 -1.93 22.42
CA LEU A 233 -15.62 -0.65 22.28
C LEU A 233 -15.64 -0.23 20.82
N GLY A 234 -16.76 0.34 20.38
CA GLY A 234 -16.85 0.98 19.07
C GLY A 234 -16.03 2.26 19.02
N ALA A 235 -15.86 2.78 17.80
CA ALA A 235 -15.33 4.12 17.61
C ALA A 235 -16.15 5.11 18.44
N LEU A 236 -15.47 6.07 19.07
CA LEU A 236 -16.18 7.23 19.60
C LEU A 236 -16.82 7.94 18.41
N GLU A 237 -18.04 8.45 18.58
CA GLU A 237 -18.61 9.44 17.66
C GLU A 237 -17.77 10.72 17.76
N THR A 238 -16.56 10.70 17.24
CA THR A 238 -15.76 11.87 16.98
C THR A 238 -16.05 12.29 15.55
N GLU A 239 -16.55 13.52 15.39
CA GLU A 239 -16.73 14.18 14.10
C GLU A 239 -15.59 13.80 13.16
N VAL A 240 -15.96 13.16 12.05
CA VAL A 240 -15.06 12.92 10.93
C VAL A 240 -14.41 14.27 10.61
N PRO A 241 -13.07 14.41 10.60
CA PRO A 241 -12.48 15.56 9.93
C PRO A 241 -13.00 15.48 8.51
N ALA A 242 -13.87 16.43 8.16
CA ALA A 242 -14.51 16.47 6.87
C ALA A 242 -13.46 16.24 5.80
N ALA A 243 -13.77 15.34 4.85
CA ALA A 243 -13.04 15.26 3.60
C ALA A 243 -12.78 16.69 3.13
N GLU A 244 -11.51 17.03 2.92
CA GLU A 244 -11.10 18.35 2.50
C GLU A 244 -11.91 18.74 1.25
N PRO A 245 -12.46 19.96 1.18
CA PRO A 245 -13.28 20.36 0.05
C PRO A 245 -12.41 20.37 -1.22
N GLU A 246 -12.88 19.64 -2.22
CA GLU A 246 -12.46 19.75 -3.62
C GLU A 246 -12.25 21.23 -3.99
N PRO A 247 -11.10 21.64 -4.54
CA PRO A 247 -10.93 22.99 -5.03
C PRO A 247 -11.80 23.16 -6.27
N THR A 248 -12.99 23.75 -6.10
CA THR A 248 -13.78 24.28 -7.20
C THR A 248 -12.92 25.30 -7.96
N GLY A 249 -12.49 24.91 -9.15
CA GLY A 249 -11.73 25.75 -10.06
C GLY A 249 -12.45 27.07 -10.33
N GLN A 250 -11.72 28.16 -10.12
CA GLN A 250 -12.09 29.49 -10.58
C GLN A 250 -12.10 29.49 -12.12
N SER A 251 -13.28 29.59 -12.72
CA SER A 251 -13.43 30.10 -14.08
C SER A 251 -13.43 31.62 -14.02
N VAL A 252 -12.35 32.22 -14.54
CA VAL A 252 -12.26 33.66 -14.79
C VAL A 252 -12.81 33.96 -16.18
N ALA A 253 -13.46 35.11 -16.27
CA ALA A 253 -14.34 35.57 -17.32
C ALA A 253 -13.74 35.67 -18.74
N ALA A 254 -14.61 35.53 -19.75
CA ALA A 254 -14.46 36.18 -21.04
C ALA A 254 -15.75 36.96 -21.39
N GLU A 255 -15.54 38.09 -22.03
CA GLU A 255 -16.36 39.30 -22.09
C GLU A 255 -17.71 39.23 -22.82
N LYS A 256 -18.61 40.16 -22.46
CA LYS A 256 -19.79 40.54 -23.24
C LYS A 256 -19.46 41.75 -24.13
N SER A 257 -19.76 41.66 -25.43
CA SER A 257 -20.11 42.81 -26.29
C SER A 257 -21.21 42.36 -27.30
N VAL A 258 -22.45 42.81 -27.12
CA VAL A 258 -23.20 43.87 -27.85
C VAL A 258 -23.82 43.46 -29.21
N ALA A 259 -25.17 43.48 -29.19
CA ALA A 259 -26.17 43.86 -30.22
C ALA A 259 -26.48 43.00 -31.49
N ALA A 260 -27.69 42.43 -31.46
CA ALA A 260 -28.84 42.55 -32.40
C ALA A 260 -28.65 42.45 -33.93
N GLU A 261 -29.29 41.44 -34.56
CA GLU A 261 -30.53 41.56 -35.35
C GLU A 261 -31.00 40.19 -35.90
N ARG A 262 -32.32 40.01 -36.09
CA ARG A 262 -33.03 38.85 -36.69
C ARG A 262 -33.36 39.16 -38.18
N PRO A 263 -34.11 38.32 -38.93
CA PRO A 263 -33.95 36.89 -39.30
C PRO A 263 -34.18 36.65 -40.83
N VAL A 264 -33.75 35.52 -41.42
CA VAL A 264 -34.38 34.98 -42.67
C VAL A 264 -34.23 33.44 -42.71
N ALA A 265 -35.33 32.75 -43.05
CA ALA A 265 -35.42 31.30 -43.32
C ALA A 265 -35.64 31.05 -44.85
N PRO A 266 -36.04 29.86 -45.31
CA PRO A 266 -35.27 28.67 -45.70
C PRO A 266 -35.39 28.36 -47.23
N ALA A 267 -34.68 27.34 -47.75
CA ALA A 267 -35.00 26.54 -48.97
C ALA A 267 -33.79 25.63 -49.31
N ASP A 268 -33.89 24.30 -49.22
CA ASP A 268 -34.36 23.32 -50.23
C ASP A 268 -33.22 22.76 -51.11
N GLN A 269 -33.02 21.44 -51.05
CA GLN A 269 -32.96 20.47 -52.18
C GLN A 269 -32.03 19.27 -51.91
N GLU A 270 -32.67 18.13 -51.62
CA GLU A 270 -32.27 16.75 -51.99
C GLU A 270 -32.63 16.49 -53.48
N PRO A 271 -32.41 15.32 -54.14
CA PRO A 271 -31.72 14.07 -53.74
C PRO A 271 -30.90 13.35 -54.88
N ALA A 272 -30.52 12.08 -54.61
CA ALA A 272 -30.27 10.94 -55.52
C ALA A 272 -28.93 10.93 -56.29
N GLY A 273 -28.16 9.85 -56.43
CA GLY A 273 -28.39 8.40 -56.48
C GLY A 273 -27.46 7.89 -57.60
N THR A 274 -26.70 6.80 -57.51
CA THR A 274 -27.07 5.46 -58.01
C THR A 274 -25.79 4.59 -58.09
N GLU A 275 -26.04 3.29 -58.10
CA GLU A 275 -25.25 2.07 -57.85
C GLU A 275 -24.11 1.68 -58.84
N VAL A 276 -23.11 0.94 -58.30
CA VAL A 276 -22.55 -0.44 -58.60
C VAL A 276 -22.76 -1.00 -60.05
N PRO A 277 -21.95 -1.91 -60.69
CA PRO A 277 -21.33 -3.10 -60.05
C PRO A 277 -20.14 -3.91 -60.74
N VAL A 278 -19.72 -5.03 -60.06
CA VAL A 278 -19.02 -6.35 -60.39
C VAL A 278 -17.90 -6.45 -61.47
N GLU A 279 -16.92 -7.39 -61.50
CA GLU A 279 -16.84 -8.90 -61.42
C GLU A 279 -15.44 -9.34 -60.91
N GLU A 280 -15.26 -10.33 -60.02
CA GLU A 280 -15.15 -11.81 -60.18
C GLU A 280 -14.04 -12.37 -61.12
N THR A 281 -13.16 -13.24 -60.57
CA THR A 281 -12.94 -14.65 -60.95
C THR A 281 -11.68 -15.26 -60.26
N GLY A 282 -11.82 -16.43 -59.61
CA GLY A 282 -10.71 -17.30 -59.16
C GLY A 282 -10.28 -18.29 -60.26
N PRO A 283 -9.83 -19.54 -59.98
CA PRO A 283 -9.20 -20.15 -58.79
C PRO A 283 -7.92 -20.97 -59.15
N ALA A 284 -7.25 -21.64 -58.18
CA ALA A 284 -6.78 -23.05 -58.29
C ALA A 284 -5.77 -23.48 -57.19
N THR A 285 -6.02 -24.67 -56.67
CA THR A 285 -5.25 -25.54 -55.75
C THR A 285 -4.11 -26.29 -56.44
N VAL A 286 -3.01 -26.62 -55.72
CA VAL A 286 -2.20 -27.87 -55.93
C VAL A 286 -1.54 -28.31 -54.61
N ASP A 287 -1.71 -29.60 -54.29
CA ASP A 287 -1.06 -30.42 -53.26
C ASP A 287 0.45 -30.65 -53.47
N GLY A 288 1.18 -31.02 -52.41
CA GLY A 288 2.52 -31.60 -52.54
C GLY A 288 3.17 -32.07 -51.24
N GLU A 289 2.93 -33.33 -50.88
CA GLU A 289 3.76 -34.14 -49.95
C GLU A 289 5.25 -34.17 -50.36
N ARG A 290 6.16 -34.18 -49.36
CA ARG A 290 7.20 -35.23 -49.24
C ARG A 290 8.01 -35.18 -47.94
N ASP A 291 8.04 -36.34 -47.28
CA ASP A 291 9.06 -36.84 -46.36
C ASP A 291 10.51 -36.66 -46.85
N ALA A 292 11.45 -36.45 -45.93
CA ALA A 292 12.47 -37.44 -45.53
C ALA A 292 13.77 -36.82 -44.99
N ARG A 293 14.14 -37.24 -43.77
CA ARG A 293 15.48 -37.36 -43.16
C ARG A 293 16.24 -36.11 -42.72
#